data_AF-A0AAX0K3V8-F1
#
_entry.id   AF-A0AAX0K3V8-F1
#
_cell.length_a   1.000
_cell.length_b   1.000
_cell.length_c   1.000
_cell.angle_alpha   90.00
_cell.angle_beta   90.00
_cell.angle_gamma   90.00
#
_symmetry.space_group_name_H-M   'P 1'
#
loop_
_entity.id
_entity.type
_entity.pdbx_description
1 polymer ?
#
loop_
_entity_poly.entity_id
_entity_poly.type
_entity_poly.pdbx_seq_one_letter_code
_entity_poly.pdbx_strand_id
1 'polypeptide(L)'
;MKSGRFVGPDRAAVVGNIRRAVAAKAFNIKVEEHDPVFSKSEEQRIVTHYLQQRQDKLFKLKTLVCRLVVNAYALQVTKDVEVVGVDKIRGIKSGGVITSNHFSPFENMAVRKAVHLAGRHRMYIVSQDTNLAMKGLLGFVMNYDDTIPLSGRPSFLNGPFKQMLNAAFAGHHWVLIYPEQEMWFNYRKPRPPKRGAYFYAAEAGVPIISCFTEIRDLPVRENQQLREVRYILHVLDPIYPDPKLSARDNSFYMMQRDYVQKCQAYTAAYGKPLSYAFTQQDIAGWDPKRQATE
;
A
#
# COMPACT_ATOMS: atom_id res chain seq x y z
N MET A 1 7.08 8.99 -11.53
CA MET A 1 6.31 9.70 -10.50
C MET A 1 7.32 10.51 -9.72
N LYS A 2 7.29 11.83 -9.83
CA LYS A 2 8.15 12.71 -9.02
C LYS A 2 7.49 12.87 -7.65
N SER A 3 8.23 12.65 -6.57
CA SER A 3 7.79 12.85 -5.16
C SER A 3 7.33 14.29 -4.83
N GLY A 4 7.64 15.22 -5.76
CA GLY A 4 7.72 16.68 -5.68
C GLY A 4 6.62 17.56 -5.09
N ARG A 5 5.49 17.08 -4.54
CA ARG A 5 4.41 17.99 -4.06
C ARG A 5 3.72 17.62 -2.76
N PHE A 6 4.06 16.48 -2.13
CA PHE A 6 3.39 16.00 -0.91
C PHE A 6 4.39 15.63 0.19
N VAL A 7 5.48 16.38 0.25
CA VAL A 7 6.48 16.24 1.29
C VAL A 7 6.03 17.12 2.47
N GLY A 8 5.53 16.48 3.53
CA GLY A 8 5.20 17.14 4.79
C GLY A 8 6.41 17.85 5.42
N PRO A 9 6.17 18.79 6.34
CA PRO A 9 7.14 19.81 6.74
C PRO A 9 8.38 19.28 7.47
N ASP A 10 8.32 18.13 8.14
CA ASP A 10 9.46 17.61 8.93
C ASP A 10 9.90 16.19 8.53
N ARG A 11 10.56 16.08 7.36
CA ARG A 11 11.11 14.79 6.93
C ARG A 11 12.28 14.30 7.78
N ALA A 12 13.01 15.21 8.43
CA ALA A 12 14.09 14.82 9.31
C ALA A 12 13.57 14.09 10.56
N ALA A 13 12.48 14.57 11.17
CA ALA A 13 11.85 13.91 12.29
C ALA A 13 11.28 12.54 11.92
N VAL A 14 10.59 12.42 10.77
CA VAL A 14 10.09 11.13 10.26
C VAL A 14 11.22 10.12 10.04
N VAL A 15 12.34 10.55 9.44
CA VAL A 15 13.54 9.69 9.31
C VAL A 15 14.10 9.28 10.67
N GLY A 16 14.07 10.19 11.65
CA GLY A 16 14.40 9.91 13.05
C GLY A 16 13.47 8.86 13.69
N ASN A 17 12.16 8.96 13.46
CA ASN A 17 11.15 8.00 13.92
C ASN A 17 11.41 6.62 13.32
N ILE A 18 11.65 6.53 12.00
CA ILE A 18 11.99 5.27 11.32
C ILE A 18 13.23 4.64 11.95
N ARG A 19 14.30 5.41 12.15
CA ARG A 19 15.54 4.91 12.79
C ARG A 19 15.26 4.32 14.18
N ARG A 20 14.47 5.00 15.01
CA ARG A 20 14.08 4.50 16.35
C ARG A 20 13.25 3.22 16.25
N ALA A 21 12.27 3.18 15.35
CA ALA A 21 11.41 2.02 15.14
C ALA A 21 12.21 0.79 14.67
N VAL A 22 13.18 0.98 13.78
CA VAL A 22 14.11 -0.06 13.33
C VAL A 22 14.95 -0.59 14.49
N ALA A 23 15.54 0.29 15.29
CA ALA A 23 16.33 -0.10 16.47
C ALA A 23 15.50 -0.92 17.48
N ALA A 24 14.23 -0.56 17.66
CA ALA A 24 13.28 -1.28 18.51
C ALA A 24 12.68 -2.54 17.86
N LYS A 25 13.04 -2.88 16.61
CA LYS A 25 12.42 -3.95 15.80
C LYS A 25 10.90 -3.83 15.66
N ALA A 26 10.38 -2.60 15.75
CA ALA A 26 8.95 -2.29 15.70
C ALA A 26 8.54 -1.89 14.27
N PHE A 27 8.54 -2.83 13.33
CA PHE A 27 8.44 -2.54 11.89
C PHE A 27 7.06 -2.15 11.36
N ASN A 28 6.01 -2.22 12.17
CA ASN A 28 4.63 -1.97 11.73
C ASN A 28 3.97 -0.81 12.49
N ILE A 29 4.75 0.05 13.14
CA ILE A 29 4.24 1.21 13.89
C ILE A 29 4.23 2.47 13.02
N LYS A 30 3.44 3.46 13.46
CA LYS A 30 3.39 4.80 12.85
C LYS A 30 4.71 5.54 13.05
N VAL A 31 5.14 6.25 12.02
CA VAL A 31 6.37 7.05 12.01
C VAL A 31 6.19 8.45 11.41
N GLU A 32 5.06 8.70 10.73
CA GLU A 32 4.66 10.02 10.25
C GLU A 32 4.24 10.91 11.44
N GLU A 33 4.44 12.21 11.28
CA GLU A 33 4.03 13.19 12.27
C GLU A 33 2.65 13.76 11.96
N HIS A 34 1.97 14.25 13.00
CA HIS A 34 0.66 14.91 12.91
C HIS A 34 -0.46 14.04 12.33
N ASP A 35 -0.39 12.72 12.51
CA ASP A 35 -1.52 11.85 12.21
C ASP A 35 -2.74 12.27 13.03
N PRO A 36 -3.91 12.45 12.40
CA PRO A 36 -5.11 12.83 13.12
C PRO A 36 -5.51 11.73 14.10
N VAL A 37 -5.68 12.09 15.37
CA VAL A 37 -6.13 11.19 16.42
C VAL A 37 -7.64 11.33 16.55
N PHE A 38 -8.36 10.24 16.28
CA PHE A 38 -9.81 10.17 16.46
C PHE A 38 -10.14 9.34 17.69
N SER A 39 -11.25 9.69 18.35
CA SER A 39 -11.84 8.81 19.37
C SER A 39 -12.55 7.62 18.71
N LYS A 40 -12.70 6.52 19.45
CA LYS A 40 -13.40 5.31 18.97
C LYS A 40 -14.84 5.59 18.49
N SER A 41 -15.52 6.55 19.12
CA SER A 41 -16.89 6.95 18.73
C SER A 41 -16.91 7.73 17.41
N GLU A 42 -15.90 8.57 17.17
CA GLU A 42 -15.74 9.29 15.90
C GLU A 42 -15.45 8.33 14.75
N GLU A 43 -14.50 7.40 14.93
CA GLU A 43 -14.20 6.34 13.96
C GLU A 43 -15.47 5.55 13.60
N GLN A 44 -16.23 5.13 14.62
CA GLN A 44 -17.47 4.39 14.41
C GLN A 44 -18.51 5.20 13.62
N ARG A 45 -18.64 6.49 13.90
CA ARG A 45 -19.58 7.37 13.19
C ARG A 45 -19.17 7.53 11.72
N ILE A 46 -17.88 7.76 11.46
CA ILE A 46 -17.33 7.89 10.10
C ILE A 46 -17.60 6.62 9.29
N VAL A 47 -17.28 5.46 9.85
CA VAL A 47 -17.47 4.16 9.19
C VAL A 47 -18.94 3.85 8.97
N THR A 48 -19.80 4.09 9.95
CA THR A 48 -21.26 3.82 9.83
C THR A 48 -21.88 4.69 8.74
N HIS A 49 -21.55 5.98 8.74
CA HIS A 49 -22.01 6.92 7.73
C HIS A 49 -21.56 6.49 6.33
N TYR A 50 -20.29 6.10 6.20
CA TYR A 50 -19.74 5.60 4.94
C TYR A 50 -20.49 4.35 4.43
N LEU A 51 -20.74 3.37 5.30
CA LEU A 51 -21.44 2.14 4.93
C LEU A 51 -22.89 2.39 4.49
N GLN A 52 -23.58 3.37 5.09
CA GLN A 52 -24.93 3.77 4.70
C GLN A 52 -24.91 4.42 3.30
N GLN A 53 -24.03 5.40 3.07
CA GLN A 53 -23.95 6.11 1.79
C GLN A 53 -23.62 5.19 0.61
N ARG A 54 -22.84 4.13 0.84
CA ARG A 54 -22.48 3.16 -0.22
C ARG A 54 -23.67 2.48 -0.90
N GLN A 55 -24.82 2.44 -0.23
CA GLN A 55 -26.04 1.85 -0.80
C GLN A 55 -26.69 2.77 -1.84
N ASP A 56 -26.41 4.08 -1.79
CA ASP A 56 -27.03 5.07 -2.64
C ASP A 56 -26.55 4.98 -4.10
N LYS A 57 -27.48 5.15 -5.05
CA LYS A 57 -27.15 5.17 -6.49
C LYS A 57 -26.16 6.30 -6.83
N LEU A 58 -26.30 7.46 -6.20
CA LEU A 58 -25.40 8.60 -6.38
C LEU A 58 -23.97 8.27 -5.92
N PHE A 59 -23.82 7.50 -4.85
CA PHE A 59 -22.50 7.05 -4.39
C PHE A 59 -21.82 6.17 -5.44
N LYS A 60 -22.57 5.23 -6.04
CA LYS A 60 -22.06 4.36 -7.11
C LYS A 60 -21.64 5.15 -8.35
N LEU A 61 -22.41 6.19 -8.71
CA LEU A 61 -22.04 7.11 -9.80
C LEU A 61 -20.76 7.89 -9.48
N LYS A 62 -20.66 8.48 -8.28
CA LYS A 62 -19.45 9.19 -7.84
C LYS A 62 -18.22 8.27 -7.83
N THR A 63 -18.39 7.02 -7.41
CA THR A 63 -17.36 5.99 -7.45
C THR A 63 -16.89 5.71 -8.88
N LEU A 64 -17.83 5.56 -9.83
CA LEU A 64 -17.49 5.38 -11.24
C LEU A 64 -16.70 6.56 -11.80
N VAL A 65 -17.16 7.79 -11.56
CA VAL A 65 -16.49 9.02 -12.01
C VAL A 65 -15.10 9.13 -11.40
N CYS A 66 -14.99 8.93 -10.08
CA CYS A 66 -13.71 8.99 -9.36
C CYS A 66 -12.71 7.98 -9.95
N ARG A 67 -13.13 6.72 -10.14
CA ARG A 67 -12.29 5.68 -10.73
C ARG A 67 -11.80 6.04 -12.13
N LEU A 68 -12.64 6.59 -12.99
CA LEU A 68 -12.25 7.02 -14.33
C LEU A 68 -11.17 8.12 -14.27
N VAL A 69 -11.38 9.13 -13.43
CA VAL A 69 -10.44 10.24 -13.23
C VAL A 69 -9.12 9.73 -12.65
N VAL A 70 -9.16 8.90 -11.62
CA VAL A 70 -7.95 8.32 -10.99
C VAL A 70 -7.21 7.42 -11.96
N ASN A 71 -7.89 6.62 -12.77
CA ASN A 71 -7.25 5.80 -13.81
C ASN A 71 -6.54 6.66 -14.86
N ALA A 72 -7.17 7.73 -15.35
CA ALA A 72 -6.55 8.66 -16.28
C ALA A 72 -5.32 9.36 -15.66
N TYR A 73 -5.46 9.82 -14.42
CA TYR A 73 -4.36 10.42 -13.66
C TYR A 73 -3.21 9.43 -13.45
N ALA A 74 -3.51 8.17 -13.08
CA ALA A 74 -2.52 7.11 -12.90
C ALA A 74 -1.69 6.91 -14.17
N LEU A 75 -2.33 6.82 -15.34
CA LEU A 75 -1.62 6.71 -16.63
C LEU A 75 -0.66 7.88 -16.87
N GLN A 76 -1.03 9.09 -16.44
CA GLN A 76 -0.18 10.27 -16.58
C GLN A 76 1.01 10.29 -15.61
N VAL A 77 0.78 10.02 -14.32
CA VAL A 77 1.83 10.14 -13.28
C VAL A 77 2.78 8.95 -13.20
N THR A 78 2.41 7.84 -13.84
CA THR A 78 3.20 6.60 -13.86
C THR A 78 3.87 6.33 -15.20
N LYS A 79 3.92 7.30 -16.12
CA LYS A 79 4.58 7.13 -17.44
C LYS A 79 6.00 6.58 -17.34
N ASP A 80 6.75 7.10 -16.38
CA ASP A 80 8.15 6.79 -16.07
C ASP A 80 8.33 5.66 -15.04
N VAL A 81 7.24 5.07 -14.54
CA VAL A 81 7.31 3.89 -13.65
C VAL A 81 7.45 2.64 -14.51
N GLU A 82 8.53 1.90 -14.31
CA GLU A 82 8.71 0.60 -14.97
C GLU A 82 7.91 -0.48 -14.24
N VAL A 83 7.30 -1.42 -14.97
CA VAL A 83 6.60 -2.58 -14.38
C VAL A 83 7.21 -3.85 -14.96
N VAL A 84 7.85 -4.63 -14.10
CA VAL A 84 8.51 -5.89 -14.45
C VAL A 84 7.65 -7.05 -13.98
N GLY A 85 7.51 -8.10 -14.79
CA GLY A 85 6.84 -9.35 -14.41
C GLY A 85 5.31 -9.33 -14.52
N VAL A 86 4.70 -8.36 -15.19
CA VAL A 86 3.23 -8.26 -15.31
C VAL A 86 2.58 -9.49 -15.94
N ASP A 87 3.29 -10.23 -16.79
CA ASP A 87 2.79 -11.46 -17.41
C ASP A 87 2.39 -12.54 -16.39
N LYS A 88 3.05 -12.56 -15.22
CA LYS A 88 2.77 -13.50 -14.14
C LYS A 88 1.33 -13.42 -13.60
N ILE A 89 0.66 -12.28 -13.81
CA ILE A 89 -0.67 -12.01 -13.24
C ILE A 89 -1.77 -11.82 -14.30
N ARG A 90 -1.44 -11.75 -15.60
CA ARG A 90 -2.42 -11.65 -16.71
C ARG A 90 -3.38 -12.84 -16.78
N GLY A 91 -2.90 -14.02 -16.39
CA GLY A 91 -3.67 -15.26 -16.36
C GLY A 91 -4.66 -15.37 -15.19
N ILE A 92 -4.50 -14.56 -14.14
CA ILE A 92 -5.37 -14.63 -12.96
C ILE A 92 -6.72 -14.03 -13.32
N LYS A 93 -7.77 -14.85 -13.35
CA LYS A 93 -9.16 -14.43 -13.62
C LYS A 93 -10.01 -14.32 -12.35
N SER A 94 -9.57 -14.89 -11.24
CA SER A 94 -10.24 -14.79 -9.94
C SER A 94 -10.09 -13.39 -9.31
N GLY A 95 -10.74 -13.19 -8.16
CA GLY A 95 -10.32 -12.16 -7.20
C GLY A 95 -8.91 -12.44 -6.66
N GLY A 96 -8.38 -11.53 -5.85
CA GLY A 96 -7.02 -11.66 -5.30
C GLY A 96 -6.66 -10.52 -4.37
N VAL A 97 -5.64 -10.75 -3.54
CA VAL A 97 -5.09 -9.72 -2.65
C VAL A 97 -3.75 -9.28 -3.19
N ILE A 98 -3.61 -7.99 -3.52
CA ILE A 98 -2.33 -7.41 -3.90
C ILE A 98 -1.61 -6.98 -2.63
N THR A 99 -0.35 -7.34 -2.48
CA THR A 99 0.51 -6.87 -1.37
C THR A 99 1.73 -6.14 -1.92
N SER A 100 2.17 -5.08 -1.25
CA SER A 100 3.39 -4.34 -1.61
C SER A 100 4.04 -3.75 -0.35
N ASN A 101 5.25 -3.20 -0.47
CA ASN A 101 5.84 -2.28 0.52
C ASN A 101 5.10 -0.93 0.51
N HIS A 102 5.01 -0.27 1.68
CA HIS A 102 4.25 0.97 1.88
C HIS A 102 5.15 2.11 2.35
N PHE A 103 5.34 3.14 1.53
CA PHE A 103 6.37 4.16 1.70
C PHE A 103 6.01 5.56 1.16
N SER A 104 4.90 5.73 0.45
CA SER A 104 4.44 7.01 -0.11
C SER A 104 2.93 7.00 -0.34
N PRO A 105 2.17 8.07 -0.04
CA PRO A 105 0.72 8.08 -0.27
C PRO A 105 0.31 7.81 -1.73
N PHE A 106 1.23 7.94 -2.68
CA PHE A 106 1.02 7.75 -4.12
C PHE A 106 1.58 6.42 -4.65
N GLU A 107 2.22 5.57 -3.84
CA GLU A 107 2.84 4.35 -4.38
C GLU A 107 1.82 3.37 -4.98
N ASN A 108 0.57 3.41 -4.49
CA ASN A 108 -0.54 2.62 -5.03
C ASN A 108 -0.80 2.90 -6.53
N MET A 109 -0.39 4.05 -7.07
CA MET A 109 -0.51 4.35 -8.50
C MET A 109 0.39 3.44 -9.36
N ALA A 110 1.58 3.07 -8.86
CA ALA A 110 2.43 2.09 -9.53
C ALA A 110 1.74 0.73 -9.59
N VAL A 111 1.12 0.31 -8.47
CA VAL A 111 0.31 -0.91 -8.42
C VAL A 111 -0.85 -0.84 -9.42
N ARG A 112 -1.58 0.29 -9.46
CA ARG A 112 -2.68 0.52 -10.41
C ARG A 112 -2.21 0.44 -11.87
N LYS A 113 -1.00 0.90 -12.19
CA LYS A 113 -0.38 0.71 -13.51
C LYS A 113 -0.20 -0.78 -13.84
N ALA A 114 0.33 -1.59 -12.91
CA ALA A 114 0.44 -3.03 -13.12
C ALA A 114 -0.91 -3.72 -13.32
N VAL A 115 -1.94 -3.33 -12.55
CA VAL A 115 -3.31 -3.84 -12.72
C VAL A 115 -3.83 -3.54 -14.12
N HIS A 116 -3.62 -2.31 -14.61
CA HIS A 116 -4.01 -1.92 -15.97
C HIS A 116 -3.28 -2.72 -17.05
N LEU A 117 -1.95 -2.85 -16.93
CA LEU A 117 -1.12 -3.64 -17.86
C LEU A 117 -1.43 -5.14 -17.83
N ALA A 118 -2.05 -5.63 -16.74
CA ALA A 118 -2.58 -6.98 -16.63
C ALA A 118 -3.97 -7.15 -17.27
N GLY A 119 -4.53 -6.10 -17.87
CA GLY A 119 -5.84 -6.12 -18.53
C GLY A 119 -7.02 -5.87 -17.60
N ARG A 120 -6.81 -5.24 -16.43
CA ARG A 120 -7.85 -4.96 -15.43
C ARG A 120 -7.98 -3.45 -15.20
N HIS A 121 -9.21 -2.96 -15.08
CA HIS A 121 -9.48 -1.51 -14.94
C HIS A 121 -9.99 -1.09 -13.55
N ARG A 122 -10.11 -2.05 -12.64
CA ARG A 122 -10.63 -1.83 -11.28
C ARG A 122 -9.80 -2.61 -10.27
N MET A 123 -9.42 -1.94 -9.20
CA MET A 123 -8.92 -2.53 -7.96
C MET A 123 -9.54 -1.79 -6.79
N TYR A 124 -9.62 -2.44 -5.64
CA TYR A 124 -10.01 -1.83 -4.38
C TYR A 124 -8.75 -1.56 -3.55
N ILE A 125 -8.83 -0.58 -2.66
CA ILE A 125 -7.72 -0.26 -1.75
C ILE A 125 -8.24 -0.27 -0.32
N VAL A 126 -7.55 -1.01 0.55
CA VAL A 126 -7.82 -0.96 1.99
C VAL A 126 -7.12 0.27 2.58
N SER A 127 -7.88 1.13 3.26
CA SER A 127 -7.39 2.36 3.88
C SER A 127 -7.88 2.47 5.32
N GLN A 128 -7.09 3.11 6.20
CA GLN A 128 -7.56 3.48 7.54
C GLN A 128 -8.86 4.30 7.44
N ASP A 129 -9.79 4.03 8.35
CA ASP A 129 -11.10 4.68 8.42
C ASP A 129 -11.02 6.19 8.64
N THR A 130 -10.00 6.66 9.37
CA THR A 130 -9.69 8.07 9.58
C THR A 130 -9.49 8.86 8.28
N ASN A 131 -8.98 8.23 7.22
CA ASN A 131 -8.80 8.86 5.91
C ASN A 131 -10.13 9.22 5.23
N LEU A 132 -11.24 8.57 5.63
CA LEU A 132 -12.57 8.92 5.12
C LEU A 132 -13.05 10.28 5.61
N ALA A 133 -12.48 10.81 6.71
CA ALA A 133 -12.81 12.11 7.26
C ALA A 133 -12.10 13.29 6.57
N MET A 134 -11.21 13.02 5.60
CA MET A 134 -10.53 14.07 4.84
C MET A 134 -11.53 14.93 4.07
N LYS A 135 -11.24 16.22 3.95
CA LYS A 135 -12.09 17.20 3.25
C LYS A 135 -11.55 17.51 1.83
N GLY A 136 -12.39 18.13 1.00
CA GLY A 136 -12.01 18.59 -0.34
C GLY A 136 -11.74 17.45 -1.32
N LEU A 137 -10.86 17.70 -2.29
CA LEU A 137 -10.56 16.76 -3.37
C LEU A 137 -9.96 15.44 -2.87
N LEU A 138 -9.06 15.50 -1.87
CA LEU A 138 -8.50 14.30 -1.25
C LEU A 138 -9.59 13.48 -0.55
N GLY A 139 -10.49 14.15 0.18
CA GLY A 139 -11.68 13.50 0.76
C GLY A 139 -12.55 12.80 -0.28
N PHE A 140 -12.78 13.43 -1.43
CA PHE A 140 -13.52 12.81 -2.53
C PHE A 140 -12.82 11.52 -3.02
N VAL A 141 -11.51 11.56 -3.28
CA VAL A 141 -10.77 10.36 -3.71
C VAL A 141 -10.82 9.27 -2.64
N MET A 142 -10.56 9.59 -1.38
CA MET A 142 -10.57 8.60 -0.29
C MET A 142 -11.93 7.93 -0.08
N ASN A 143 -13.02 8.65 -0.33
CA ASN A 143 -14.37 8.09 -0.20
C ASN A 143 -14.81 7.27 -1.42
N TYR A 144 -14.39 7.67 -2.64
CA TYR A 144 -14.96 7.17 -3.89
C TYR A 144 -14.00 6.37 -4.80
N ASP A 145 -12.72 6.21 -4.46
CA ASP A 145 -11.76 5.42 -5.26
C ASP A 145 -11.78 3.92 -4.91
N ASP A 146 -12.97 3.32 -4.88
CA ASP A 146 -13.16 1.90 -4.53
C ASP A 146 -12.50 1.50 -3.18
N THR A 147 -12.55 2.40 -2.19
CA THR A 147 -11.98 2.20 -0.86
C THR A 147 -12.78 1.16 -0.04
N ILE A 148 -12.05 0.32 0.71
CA ILE A 148 -12.57 -0.54 1.77
C ILE A 148 -11.96 -0.05 3.10
N PRO A 149 -12.75 0.54 4.02
CA PRO A 149 -12.20 1.06 5.27
C PRO A 149 -11.72 -0.08 6.17
N LEU A 150 -10.62 0.15 6.87
CA LEU A 150 -10.07 -0.71 7.90
C LEU A 150 -10.20 -0.01 9.25
N SER A 151 -11.01 -0.60 10.14
CA SER A 151 -11.14 -0.18 11.52
C SER A 151 -10.52 -1.25 12.43
N GLY A 152 -9.80 -0.85 13.48
CA GLY A 152 -9.13 -1.78 14.40
C GLY A 152 -10.07 -2.63 15.27
N ARG A 153 -11.39 -2.47 15.13
CA ARG A 153 -12.40 -3.14 15.95
C ARG A 153 -12.65 -4.58 15.47
N PRO A 154 -12.53 -5.60 16.33
CA PRO A 154 -12.73 -7.00 15.93
C PRO A 154 -14.09 -7.30 15.29
N SER A 155 -15.17 -6.70 15.80
CA SER A 155 -16.52 -6.86 15.24
C SER A 155 -16.63 -6.30 13.82
N PHE A 156 -15.89 -5.25 13.51
CA PHE A 156 -15.84 -4.67 12.17
C PHE A 156 -15.04 -5.57 11.21
N LEU A 157 -13.88 -6.04 11.66
CA LEU A 157 -12.99 -6.93 10.90
C LEU A 157 -13.64 -8.26 10.52
N ASN A 158 -14.39 -8.86 11.44
CA ASN A 158 -15.07 -10.15 11.23
C ASN A 158 -16.45 -10.02 10.57
N GLY A 159 -17.00 -8.81 10.48
CA GLY A 159 -18.31 -8.54 9.89
C GLY A 159 -18.19 -7.71 8.60
N PRO A 160 -18.51 -6.40 8.63
CA PRO A 160 -18.55 -5.55 7.44
C PRO A 160 -17.29 -5.59 6.57
N PHE A 161 -16.10 -5.58 7.18
CA PHE A 161 -14.84 -5.60 6.42
C PHE A 161 -14.71 -6.88 5.60
N LYS A 162 -14.87 -8.04 6.25
CA LYS A 162 -14.85 -9.35 5.59
C LYS A 162 -15.91 -9.46 4.51
N GLN A 163 -17.12 -8.97 4.75
CA GLN A 163 -18.19 -8.97 3.74
C GLN A 163 -17.82 -8.14 2.50
N MET A 164 -17.23 -6.96 2.68
CA MET A 164 -16.77 -6.13 1.55
C MET A 164 -15.63 -6.79 0.77
N LEU A 165 -14.68 -7.43 1.46
CA LEU A 165 -13.61 -8.20 0.81
C LEU A 165 -14.18 -9.35 -0.01
N ASN A 166 -15.06 -10.17 0.58
CA ASN A 166 -15.68 -11.30 -0.11
C ASN A 166 -16.51 -10.86 -1.32
N ALA A 167 -17.24 -9.74 -1.21
CA ALA A 167 -17.98 -9.17 -2.34
C ALA A 167 -17.04 -8.72 -3.47
N ALA A 168 -15.89 -8.10 -3.14
CA ALA A 168 -14.89 -7.73 -4.13
C ALA A 168 -14.29 -8.96 -4.81
N PHE A 169 -13.94 -10.00 -4.04
CA PHE A 169 -13.37 -11.23 -4.58
C PHE A 169 -14.35 -12.02 -5.45
N ALA A 170 -15.62 -12.11 -5.05
CA ALA A 170 -16.69 -12.73 -5.83
C ALA A 170 -16.95 -11.98 -7.14
N GLY A 171 -16.78 -10.65 -7.15
CA GLY A 171 -16.78 -9.83 -8.37
C GLY A 171 -15.49 -9.92 -9.19
N HIS A 172 -14.60 -10.88 -8.90
CA HIS A 172 -13.29 -11.07 -9.53
C HIS A 172 -12.37 -9.86 -9.42
N HIS A 173 -12.55 -9.01 -8.41
CA HIS A 173 -11.74 -7.82 -8.22
C HIS A 173 -10.52 -8.09 -7.34
N TRP A 174 -9.45 -7.32 -7.58
CA TRP A 174 -8.26 -7.33 -6.76
C TRP A 174 -8.32 -6.26 -5.68
N VAL A 175 -7.84 -6.59 -4.49
CA VAL A 175 -7.83 -5.68 -3.34
C VAL A 175 -6.39 -5.47 -2.89
N LEU A 176 -5.92 -4.22 -2.93
CA LEU A 176 -4.62 -3.83 -2.40
C LEU A 176 -4.70 -3.71 -0.87
N ILE A 177 -3.86 -4.49 -0.19
CA ILE A 177 -3.69 -4.47 1.26
C ILE A 177 -2.19 -4.43 1.54
N TYR A 178 -1.73 -3.39 2.25
CA TYR A 178 -0.32 -3.29 2.67
C TYR A 178 -0.10 -4.09 3.95
N PRO A 179 0.56 -5.26 3.88
CA PRO A 179 0.74 -6.09 5.07
C PRO A 179 1.78 -5.51 6.03
N GLU A 180 2.57 -4.51 5.61
CA GLU A 180 3.47 -3.77 6.48
C GLU A 180 2.75 -2.83 7.47
N GLN A 181 1.43 -2.67 7.30
CA GLN A 181 0.54 -1.73 7.99
C GLN A 181 0.87 -0.27 7.69
N GLU A 182 1.69 0.35 8.52
CA GLU A 182 1.89 1.80 8.51
C GLU A 182 2.89 2.21 7.43
N MET A 183 2.64 3.30 6.72
CA MET A 183 3.55 3.82 5.70
C MET A 183 4.86 4.31 6.33
N TRP A 184 6.01 3.89 5.77
CA TRP A 184 7.33 4.41 6.19
C TRP A 184 7.97 5.18 5.04
N PHE A 185 7.97 6.50 5.15
CA PHE A 185 8.43 7.43 4.11
C PHE A 185 9.72 6.96 3.42
N ASN A 186 9.62 6.68 2.12
CA ASN A 186 10.71 6.30 1.23
C ASN A 186 11.61 5.15 1.74
N TYR A 187 11.14 4.34 2.70
CA TYR A 187 11.93 3.26 3.25
C TYR A 187 12.05 2.10 2.26
N ARG A 188 13.29 1.76 1.89
CA ARG A 188 13.59 0.81 0.80
C ARG A 188 13.40 -0.65 1.16
N LYS A 189 13.57 -1.00 2.44
CA LYS A 189 13.61 -2.40 2.88
C LYS A 189 12.18 -2.92 3.03
N PRO A 190 11.83 -4.08 2.44
CA PRO A 190 10.57 -4.72 2.76
C PRO A 190 10.54 -4.99 4.27
N ARG A 191 9.39 -4.75 4.90
CA ARG A 191 9.21 -4.93 6.34
C ARG A 191 8.50 -6.24 6.64
N PRO A 192 8.73 -6.85 7.82
CA PRO A 192 8.01 -8.04 8.24
C PRO A 192 6.50 -7.79 8.20
N PRO A 193 5.72 -8.62 7.46
CA PRO A 193 4.30 -8.40 7.29
C PRO A 193 3.48 -8.82 8.51
N LYS A 194 2.28 -8.25 8.64
CA LYS A 194 1.19 -8.78 9.46
C LYS A 194 0.33 -9.76 8.67
N ARG A 195 -0.24 -10.71 9.40
CA ARG A 195 -0.98 -11.87 8.86
C ARG A 195 -2.32 -11.55 8.19
N GLY A 196 -2.95 -10.41 8.50
CA GLY A 196 -4.35 -10.13 8.14
C GLY A 196 -4.67 -10.30 6.65
N ALA A 197 -3.88 -9.68 5.76
CA ALA A 197 -4.07 -9.76 4.30
C ALA A 197 -4.11 -11.22 3.79
N TYR A 198 -3.20 -12.04 4.30
CA TYR A 198 -3.06 -13.44 3.92
C TYR A 198 -4.15 -14.32 4.51
N PHE A 199 -4.67 -13.96 5.69
CA PHE A 199 -5.80 -14.67 6.29
C PHE A 199 -7.07 -14.51 5.46
N TYR A 200 -7.42 -13.28 5.06
CA TYR A 200 -8.60 -13.06 4.22
C TYR A 200 -8.43 -13.67 2.83
N ALA A 201 -7.23 -13.63 2.25
CA ALA A 201 -6.95 -14.30 0.98
C ALA A 201 -7.13 -15.83 1.08
N ALA A 202 -6.54 -16.44 2.11
CA ALA A 202 -6.63 -17.88 2.35
C ALA A 202 -8.07 -18.34 2.63
N GLU A 203 -8.81 -17.60 3.44
CA GLU A 203 -10.21 -17.91 3.75
C GLU A 203 -11.11 -17.81 2.51
N ALA A 204 -10.85 -16.85 1.62
CA ALA A 204 -11.60 -16.68 0.38
C ALA A 204 -11.09 -17.57 -0.77
N GLY A 205 -10.02 -18.35 -0.57
CA GLY A 205 -9.44 -19.20 -1.62
C GLY A 205 -8.83 -18.43 -2.79
N VAL A 206 -8.40 -17.17 -2.59
CA VAL A 206 -7.86 -16.31 -3.65
C VAL A 206 -6.33 -16.14 -3.52
N PRO A 207 -5.59 -15.90 -4.62
CA PRO A 207 -4.14 -15.74 -4.57
C PRO A 207 -3.70 -14.41 -3.94
N ILE A 208 -2.46 -14.41 -3.43
CA ILE A 208 -1.66 -13.20 -3.24
C ILE A 208 -1.01 -12.83 -4.57
N ILE A 209 -1.20 -11.59 -4.97
CA ILE A 209 -0.46 -10.93 -6.05
C ILE A 209 0.66 -10.13 -5.37
N SER A 210 1.83 -10.74 -5.30
CA SER A 210 2.98 -10.19 -4.60
C SER A 210 3.67 -9.13 -5.45
N CYS A 211 3.80 -7.92 -4.91
CA CYS A 211 4.52 -6.83 -5.54
C CYS A 211 5.65 -6.32 -4.62
N PHE A 212 6.73 -5.82 -5.22
CA PHE A 212 7.77 -5.07 -4.53
C PHE A 212 8.13 -3.84 -5.35
N THR A 213 8.06 -2.65 -4.76
CA THR A 213 8.45 -1.42 -5.43
C THR A 213 9.86 -1.03 -5.02
N GLU A 214 10.75 -1.07 -6.00
CA GLU A 214 12.12 -0.58 -5.91
C GLU A 214 12.14 0.94 -6.09
N ILE A 215 12.94 1.64 -5.27
CA ILE A 215 13.04 3.10 -5.26
C ILE A 215 14.49 3.51 -5.55
N ARG A 216 14.71 4.10 -6.72
CA ARG A 216 16.03 4.57 -7.17
C ARG A 216 16.15 6.08 -7.02
N ASP A 217 17.26 6.51 -6.45
CA ASP A 217 17.60 7.94 -6.39
C ASP A 217 17.94 8.45 -7.79
N LEU A 218 17.48 9.67 -8.08
CA LEU A 218 17.88 10.42 -9.25
C LEU A 218 18.91 11.49 -8.85
N PRO A 219 19.77 11.94 -9.77
CA PRO A 219 20.76 12.98 -9.48
C PRO A 219 20.11 14.35 -9.20
N VAL A 220 18.86 14.57 -9.63
CA VAL A 220 18.14 15.84 -9.49
C VAL A 220 17.65 16.03 -8.06
N ARG A 221 17.82 17.24 -7.50
CA ARG A 221 17.24 17.60 -6.20
C ARG A 221 15.76 17.96 -6.33
N GLU A 222 14.96 17.43 -5.42
CA GLU A 222 13.56 17.82 -5.25
C GLU A 222 13.45 19.04 -4.33
N ASN A 223 14.21 19.06 -3.23
CA ASN A 223 14.27 20.18 -2.29
C ASN A 223 15.61 20.17 -1.50
N GLN A 224 15.67 20.93 -0.40
CA GLN A 224 16.87 21.03 0.45
C GLN A 224 17.27 19.71 1.15
N GLN A 225 16.31 18.81 1.35
CA GLN A 225 16.48 17.54 2.06
C GLN A 225 16.43 16.30 1.14
N LEU A 226 15.80 16.43 -0.03
CA LEU A 226 15.48 15.29 -0.88
C LEU A 226 15.98 15.43 -2.33
N ARG A 227 16.39 14.30 -2.89
CA ARG A 227 16.50 14.05 -4.33
C ARG A 227 15.20 13.48 -4.87
N GLU A 228 14.96 13.75 -6.16
CA GLU A 228 13.91 13.05 -6.88
C GLU A 228 14.20 11.54 -6.89
N VAL A 229 13.14 10.74 -6.95
CA VAL A 229 13.23 9.28 -7.03
C VAL A 229 12.42 8.77 -8.23
N ARG A 230 12.80 7.60 -8.74
CA ARG A 230 11.99 6.83 -9.70
C ARG A 230 11.63 5.47 -9.13
N TYR A 231 10.50 4.92 -9.59
CA TYR A 231 9.98 3.63 -9.13
C TYR A 231 10.07 2.57 -10.22
N ILE A 232 10.46 1.36 -9.82
CA ILE A 232 10.32 0.14 -10.61
C ILE A 232 9.46 -0.81 -9.79
N LEU A 233 8.30 -1.17 -10.33
CA LEU A 233 7.40 -2.12 -9.67
C LEU A 233 7.68 -3.53 -10.18
N HIS A 234 8.12 -4.40 -9.28
CA HIS A 234 8.33 -5.82 -9.54
C HIS A 234 7.09 -6.61 -9.15
N VAL A 235 6.43 -7.21 -10.13
CA VAL A 235 5.40 -8.23 -9.91
C VAL A 235 6.10 -9.58 -9.73
N LEU A 236 5.96 -10.16 -8.54
CA LEU A 236 6.60 -11.42 -8.14
C LEU A 236 5.66 -12.61 -8.44
N ASP A 237 6.09 -13.83 -8.13
CA ASP A 237 5.26 -15.00 -8.43
C ASP A 237 4.01 -15.01 -7.54
N PRO A 238 2.80 -15.13 -8.12
CA PRO A 238 1.57 -15.18 -7.34
C PRO A 238 1.55 -16.41 -6.44
N ILE A 239 0.97 -16.26 -5.26
CA ILE A 239 0.94 -17.31 -4.24
C ILE A 239 -0.50 -17.75 -4.03
N TYR A 240 -0.79 -19.00 -4.37
CA TYR A 240 -2.11 -19.59 -4.21
C TYR A 240 -2.22 -20.31 -2.87
N PRO A 241 -3.41 -20.30 -2.23
CA PRO A 241 -3.66 -21.16 -1.09
C PRO A 241 -3.60 -22.64 -1.50
N ASP A 242 -3.01 -23.48 -0.66
CA ASP A 242 -3.00 -24.93 -0.82
C ASP A 242 -4.35 -25.49 -0.32
N PRO A 243 -5.13 -26.18 -1.17
CA PRO A 243 -6.43 -26.74 -0.77
C PRO A 243 -6.35 -27.80 0.34
N LYS A 244 -5.15 -28.33 0.63
CA LYS A 244 -4.91 -29.30 1.71
C LYS A 244 -4.68 -28.66 3.07
N LEU A 245 -4.43 -27.34 3.12
CA LEU A 245 -4.16 -26.62 4.35
C LEU A 245 -5.40 -25.89 4.85
N SER A 246 -5.51 -25.76 6.18
CA SER A 246 -6.52 -24.88 6.77
C SER A 246 -6.29 -23.43 6.34
N ALA A 247 -7.33 -22.58 6.37
CA ALA A 247 -7.17 -21.14 6.11
C ALA A 247 -6.12 -20.50 7.05
N ARG A 248 -6.02 -21.02 8.28
CA ARG A 248 -5.00 -20.59 9.24
C ARG A 248 -3.59 -20.90 8.72
N ASP A 249 -3.32 -22.13 8.34
CA ASP A 249 -1.97 -22.55 7.96
C ASP A 249 -1.58 -21.99 6.59
N ASN A 250 -2.53 -21.93 5.65
CA ASN A 250 -2.36 -21.21 4.39
C ASN A 250 -1.93 -19.76 4.61
N SER A 251 -2.58 -19.05 5.54
CA SER A 251 -2.23 -17.65 5.78
C SER A 251 -0.80 -17.45 6.30
N PHE A 252 -0.25 -18.39 7.08
CA PHE A 252 1.15 -18.33 7.51
C PHE A 252 2.09 -18.68 6.36
N TYR A 253 1.79 -19.74 5.61
CA TYR A 253 2.56 -20.16 4.44
C TYR A 253 2.65 -19.04 3.39
N MET A 254 1.51 -18.46 3.02
CA MET A 254 1.42 -17.38 2.03
C MET A 254 2.15 -16.13 2.51
N MET A 255 2.03 -15.77 3.80
CA MET A 255 2.74 -14.65 4.41
C MET A 255 4.26 -14.82 4.36
N GLN A 256 4.75 -15.99 4.75
CA GLN A 256 6.19 -16.29 4.75
C GLN A 256 6.75 -16.28 3.33
N ARG A 257 6.05 -16.91 2.38
CA ARG A 257 6.47 -16.96 0.98
C ARG A 257 6.48 -15.57 0.33
N ASP A 258 5.49 -14.74 0.61
CA ASP A 258 5.45 -13.35 0.12
C ASP A 258 6.63 -12.54 0.66
N TYR A 259 6.89 -12.64 1.96
CA TYR A 259 8.00 -11.93 2.59
C TYR A 259 9.36 -12.39 2.04
N VAL A 260 9.58 -13.70 1.87
CA VAL A 260 10.82 -14.24 1.30
C VAL A 260 11.04 -13.72 -0.13
N GLN A 261 10.01 -13.76 -0.99
CA GLN A 261 10.11 -13.25 -2.35
C GLN A 261 10.44 -11.74 -2.37
N LYS A 262 9.84 -10.94 -1.49
CA LYS A 262 10.17 -9.51 -1.36
C LYS A 262 11.60 -9.26 -0.87
N CYS A 263 12.10 -10.08 0.05
CA CYS A 263 13.49 -10.00 0.51
C CYS A 263 14.49 -10.34 -0.62
N GLN A 264 14.15 -11.33 -1.46
CA GLN A 264 14.93 -11.70 -2.64
C GLN A 264 14.89 -10.58 -3.69
N ALA A 265 13.71 -10.01 -3.96
CA ALA A 265 13.55 -8.87 -4.86
C ALA A 265 14.35 -7.65 -4.39
N TYR A 266 14.34 -7.35 -3.09
CA TYR A 266 15.20 -6.33 -2.48
C TYR A 266 16.68 -6.61 -2.74
N THR A 267 17.13 -7.85 -2.51
CA THR A 267 18.53 -8.24 -2.70
C THR A 267 18.96 -8.09 -4.15
N ALA A 268 18.12 -8.53 -5.10
CA ALA A 268 18.36 -8.36 -6.53
C ALA A 268 18.37 -6.88 -6.95
N ALA A 269 17.46 -6.07 -6.43
CA ALA A 269 17.35 -4.65 -6.73
C ALA A 269 18.58 -3.86 -6.23
N TYR A 270 19.00 -4.07 -4.98
CA TYR A 270 20.02 -3.23 -4.35
C TYR A 270 21.42 -3.86 -4.29
N GLY A 271 21.58 -5.09 -4.78
CA GLY A 271 22.87 -5.79 -4.81
C GLY A 271 23.44 -6.11 -3.43
N LYS A 272 22.60 -6.13 -2.39
CA LYS A 272 23.02 -6.39 -1.00
C LYS A 272 21.97 -7.21 -0.25
N PRO A 273 22.37 -8.16 0.61
CA PRO A 273 21.44 -8.88 1.46
C PRO A 273 20.62 -7.95 2.34
N LEU A 274 19.38 -8.33 2.63
CA LEU A 274 18.54 -7.61 3.58
C LEU A 274 19.15 -7.69 4.99
N SER A 275 19.46 -6.53 5.56
CA SER A 275 19.76 -6.35 6.98
C SER A 275 18.95 -5.19 7.52
N TYR A 276 18.43 -5.33 8.75
CA TYR A 276 17.68 -4.27 9.42
C TYR A 276 18.57 -3.31 10.23
N ALA A 277 19.89 -3.36 10.10
CA ALA A 277 20.71 -2.26 10.57
C ALA A 277 20.35 -0.98 9.79
N PHE A 278 19.99 0.10 10.48
CA PHE A 278 19.57 1.34 9.83
C PHE A 278 20.77 2.13 9.30
N THR A 279 20.65 2.61 8.06
CA THR A 279 21.55 3.59 7.46
C THR A 279 20.72 4.68 6.77
N GLN A 280 21.28 5.87 6.59
CA GLN A 280 20.59 6.95 5.88
C GLN A 280 20.20 6.56 4.44
N GLN A 281 21.00 5.71 3.79
CA GLN A 281 20.71 5.18 2.46
C GLN A 281 19.48 4.26 2.41
N ASP A 282 18.91 3.87 3.55
CA ASP A 282 17.66 3.10 3.55
C ASP A 282 16.44 3.96 3.25
N ILE A 283 16.57 5.28 3.35
CA ILE A 283 15.56 6.25 2.95
C ILE A 283 15.93 6.75 1.56
N ALA A 284 15.13 6.36 0.56
CA ALA A 284 15.33 6.84 -0.79
C ALA A 284 15.14 8.36 -0.89
N GLY A 285 15.99 8.99 -1.70
CA GLY A 285 16.04 10.42 -1.93
C GLY A 285 16.68 11.20 -0.78
N TRP A 286 16.93 10.61 0.39
CA TRP A 286 17.43 11.34 1.55
C TRP A 286 18.84 11.89 1.34
N ASP A 287 18.95 13.20 1.20
CA ASP A 287 20.19 13.95 0.99
C ASP A 287 20.07 15.35 1.65
N PRO A 288 20.05 15.41 2.99
CA PRO A 288 20.02 16.68 3.70
C PRO A 288 21.31 17.44 3.42
N LYS A 289 21.20 18.68 2.93
CA LYS A 289 22.35 19.59 2.91
C LYS A 289 22.94 19.64 4.32
N ARG A 290 24.27 19.49 4.45
CA ARG A 290 24.96 19.87 5.68
C ARG A 290 24.57 21.32 5.95
N GLN A 291 23.98 21.60 7.12
CA GLN A 291 23.88 22.98 7.58
C GLN A 291 25.31 23.53 7.54
N ALA A 292 25.52 24.63 6.83
CA ALA A 292 26.71 25.42 7.04
C ALA A 292 26.72 25.73 8.53
N THR A 293 27.75 25.23 9.21
CA THR A 293 28.04 25.67 10.57
C THR A 293 28.49 27.11 10.40
N GLU A 294 27.58 28.05 10.65
CA GLU A 294 27.93 29.44 10.93
C GLU A 294 28.54 29.54 12.33
#